data_AF-A0A2Z2NYP8-F1
#
_entry.id   AF-A0A2Z2NYP8-F1
#
_cell.length_a   1.000
_cell.length_b   1.000
_cell.length_c   1.000
_cell.angle_alpha   90.00
_cell.angle_beta   90.00
_cell.angle_gamma   90.00
#
_symmetry.space_group_name_H-M   'P 1'
#
loop_
_entity.id
_entity.type
_entity.pdbx_description
1 polymer ?
#
loop_
_entity_poly.entity_id
_entity_poly.type
_entity_poly.pdbx_seq_one_letter_code
_entity_poly.pdbx_strand_id
1 'polypeptide(L)'
;MSVDEQRLLMVSSFLIDYPFADRLYSRALEVIKHLGRVGQTVLLTNGDVVLQPRKLQRSGLWQAVEGRALVCVHKEQMLHAIKRDYPARHYVIVDDKLCILTAMKVIWQEQLITIFVRQDHYALDPAVVTGQPAADVTIESISELADLDLLPLIKQAANEACTTPEMP
;
A
#
# COMPACT_ATOMS: atom_id res chain seq x y z
N MET A 1 15.32 -37.65 1.06
CA MET A 1 14.34 -36.60 1.32
C MET A 1 13.00 -37.25 1.62
N SER A 2 12.29 -36.76 2.63
CA SER A 2 10.92 -37.20 2.91
C SER A 2 9.94 -36.68 1.85
N VAL A 3 8.75 -37.27 1.75
CA VAL A 3 7.68 -36.80 0.84
C VAL A 3 7.27 -35.35 1.16
N ASP A 4 7.32 -34.97 2.44
CA ASP A 4 7.00 -33.61 2.89
C ASP A 4 8.08 -32.60 2.46
N GLU A 5 9.36 -32.97 2.53
CA GLU A 5 10.46 -32.15 2.00
C GLU A 5 10.34 -31.95 0.49
N GLN A 6 9.96 -33.00 -0.25
CA GLN A 6 9.77 -32.91 -1.70
C GLN A 6 8.59 -32.00 -2.07
N ARG A 7 7.48 -32.06 -1.32
CA ARG A 7 6.34 -31.14 -1.50
C ARG A 7 6.71 -29.70 -1.21
N LEU A 8 7.49 -29.45 -0.16
CA LEU A 8 7.98 -28.11 0.17
C LEU A 8 8.86 -27.53 -0.94
N LEU A 9 9.76 -28.33 -1.52
CA LEU A 9 10.56 -27.89 -2.67
C LEU A 9 9.69 -27.57 -3.89
N MET A 10 8.67 -28.38 -4.17
CA MET A 10 7.74 -28.12 -5.28
C MET A 10 6.95 -26.82 -5.08
N VAL A 11 6.44 -26.57 -3.87
CA VAL A 11 5.73 -25.32 -3.55
C VAL A 11 6.66 -24.12 -3.65
N SER A 12 7.90 -24.25 -3.15
CA SER A 12 8.91 -23.20 -3.26
C SER A 12 9.21 -22.87 -4.73
N SER A 13 9.48 -23.88 -5.56
CA SER A 13 9.72 -23.69 -6.99
C SER A 13 8.51 -23.06 -7.70
N PHE A 14 7.30 -23.50 -7.36
CA PHE A 14 6.09 -22.93 -7.91
C PHE A 14 5.95 -21.43 -7.59
N LEU A 15 6.15 -21.03 -6.33
CA LEU A 15 6.06 -19.62 -5.92
C LEU A 15 7.15 -18.75 -6.56
N ILE A 16 8.34 -19.32 -6.74
CA ILE A 16 9.49 -18.68 -7.39
C ILE A 16 9.19 -18.37 -8.86
N ASP A 17 8.51 -19.28 -9.57
CA ASP A 17 8.27 -19.14 -11.02
C ASP A 17 6.86 -18.66 -11.37
N TYR A 18 6.00 -18.49 -10.37
CA TYR A 18 4.61 -18.08 -10.53
C TYR A 18 4.47 -16.83 -11.42
N PRO A 19 3.50 -16.80 -12.36
CA PRO A 19 3.32 -15.71 -13.30
C PRO A 19 2.60 -14.52 -12.64
N PHE A 20 3.31 -13.81 -11.75
CA PHE A 20 2.72 -12.71 -10.99
C PHE A 20 2.24 -11.53 -11.84
N ALA A 21 2.82 -11.32 -13.03
CA ALA A 21 2.37 -10.28 -13.96
C ALA A 21 0.91 -10.49 -14.39
N ASP A 22 0.49 -11.75 -14.56
CA ASP A 22 -0.87 -12.12 -14.96
C ASP A 22 -1.89 -11.97 -13.82
N ARG A 23 -1.42 -11.65 -12.60
CA ARG A 23 -2.26 -11.47 -11.41
C ARG A 23 -2.41 -10.02 -10.99
N LEU A 24 -1.86 -9.07 -11.77
CA LEU A 24 -2.10 -7.67 -11.52
C LEU A 24 -3.59 -7.34 -11.70
N TYR A 25 -4.11 -6.51 -10.81
CA TYR A 25 -5.41 -5.89 -11.03
C TYR A 25 -5.41 -5.05 -12.31
N SER A 26 -6.59 -4.95 -12.92
CA SER A 26 -6.77 -4.12 -14.12
C SER A 26 -6.27 -2.69 -13.87
N ARG A 27 -5.54 -2.15 -14.86
CA ARG A 27 -4.96 -0.79 -14.82
C ARG A 27 -3.97 -0.53 -13.68
N ALA A 28 -3.51 -1.53 -12.91
CA ALA A 28 -2.61 -1.30 -11.77
C ALA A 28 -1.32 -0.52 -12.13
N LEU A 29 -0.70 -0.83 -13.27
CA LEU A 29 0.49 -0.11 -13.74
C LEU A 29 0.16 1.30 -14.23
N GLU A 30 -1.02 1.49 -14.81
CA GLU A 30 -1.51 2.80 -15.24
C GLU A 30 -1.75 3.71 -14.02
N VAL A 31 -2.33 3.16 -12.95
CA VAL A 31 -2.50 3.86 -11.67
C VAL A 31 -1.16 4.36 -11.14
N ILE A 32 -0.14 3.50 -11.05
CA ILE A 32 1.20 3.90 -10.59
C ILE A 32 1.76 5.04 -11.44
N LYS A 33 1.63 4.93 -12.77
CA LYS A 33 2.08 5.96 -13.71
C LYS A 33 1.33 7.28 -13.54
N HIS A 34 0.01 7.23 -13.33
CA HIS A 34 -0.84 8.40 -13.11
C HIS A 34 -0.49 9.09 -11.79
N LEU A 35 -0.43 8.33 -10.70
CA LEU A 35 -0.04 8.83 -9.38
C LEU A 35 1.38 9.41 -9.38
N GLY A 36 2.29 8.84 -10.19
CA GLY A 36 3.65 9.36 -10.40
C GLY A 36 3.71 10.78 -10.94
N ARG A 37 2.63 11.30 -11.55
CA ARG A 37 2.51 12.70 -11.98
C ARG A 37 2.16 13.65 -10.84
N VAL A 38 1.56 13.13 -9.78
CA VAL A 38 1.13 13.88 -8.60
C VAL A 38 2.21 13.88 -7.53
N GLY A 39 2.90 12.76 -7.35
CA GLY A 39 3.96 12.61 -6.35
C GLY A 39 4.75 11.32 -6.51
N GLN A 40 5.75 11.15 -5.66
CA GLN A 40 6.61 9.97 -5.69
C GLN A 40 5.84 8.72 -5.24
N THR A 41 5.75 7.71 -6.12
CA THR A 41 5.12 6.42 -5.81
C THR A 41 6.11 5.46 -5.18
N VAL A 42 5.71 4.84 -4.07
CA VAL A 42 6.52 3.89 -3.28
C VAL A 42 5.65 2.69 -2.93
N LEU A 43 6.17 1.47 -3.10
CA LEU A 43 5.51 0.26 -2.61
C LEU A 43 5.94 -0.01 -1.17
N LEU A 44 4.97 -0.12 -0.26
CA LEU A 44 5.20 -0.50 1.13
C LEU A 44 4.46 -1.80 1.42
N THR A 45 5.20 -2.86 1.69
CA THR A 45 4.62 -4.20 1.80
C THR A 45 5.19 -5.02 2.95
N ASN A 46 4.34 -5.81 3.59
CA ASN A 46 4.81 -6.83 4.52
C ASN A 46 5.22 -8.08 3.74
N GLY A 47 6.31 -8.72 4.13
CA GLY A 47 6.72 -9.99 3.55
C GLY A 47 8.10 -10.44 3.98
N ASP A 48 8.46 -11.65 3.56
CA ASP A 48 9.77 -12.22 3.79
C ASP A 48 10.82 -11.63 2.82
N VAL A 49 12.10 -11.97 3.07
CA VAL A 49 13.23 -11.42 2.32
C VAL A 49 13.47 -12.08 0.95
N VAL A 50 12.71 -13.13 0.60
CA VAL A 50 12.91 -13.92 -0.63
C VAL A 50 11.71 -13.82 -1.56
N LEU A 51 10.53 -14.27 -1.13
CA LEU A 51 9.36 -14.42 -1.98
C LEU A 51 8.70 -13.06 -2.26
N GLN A 52 8.60 -12.19 -1.26
CA GLN A 52 7.97 -10.89 -1.46
C GLN A 52 8.74 -9.99 -2.45
N PRO A 53 10.08 -9.82 -2.34
CA PRO A 53 10.86 -9.12 -3.37
C PRO A 53 10.71 -9.76 -4.75
N ARG A 54 10.74 -11.10 -4.82
CA ARG A 54 10.59 -11.82 -6.08
C ARG A 54 9.21 -11.62 -6.71
N LYS A 55 8.13 -11.57 -5.92
CA LYS A 55 6.78 -11.23 -6.37
C LYS A 55 6.72 -9.83 -6.96
N LEU A 56 7.31 -8.83 -6.28
CA LEU A 56 7.35 -7.45 -6.79
C LEU A 56 8.13 -7.34 -8.11
N GLN A 57 9.23 -8.07 -8.25
CA GLN A 57 10.03 -8.08 -9.47
C GLN A 57 9.31 -8.79 -10.61
N ARG A 58 8.80 -10.02 -10.38
CA ARG A 58 8.12 -10.85 -11.39
C ARG A 58 6.78 -10.29 -11.84
N SER A 59 6.13 -9.46 -11.01
CA SER A 59 4.92 -8.73 -11.41
C SER A 59 5.20 -7.48 -12.24
N GLY A 60 6.46 -7.00 -12.29
CA GLY A 60 6.79 -5.71 -12.90
C GLY A 60 6.51 -4.50 -12.00
N LEU A 61 5.90 -4.68 -10.83
CA LEU A 61 5.61 -3.59 -9.89
C LEU A 61 6.88 -2.91 -9.40
N TRP A 62 7.96 -3.67 -9.15
CA TRP A 62 9.25 -3.10 -8.76
C TRP A 62 9.76 -2.08 -9.79
N GLN A 63 9.68 -2.42 -11.08
CA GLN A 63 10.09 -1.52 -12.15
C GLN A 63 9.15 -0.32 -12.30
N ALA A 64 7.84 -0.52 -12.11
CA ALA A 64 6.84 0.53 -12.21
C ALA A 64 7.04 1.65 -11.17
N VAL A 65 7.60 1.33 -10.00
CA VAL A 65 8.02 2.32 -9.00
C VAL A 65 9.53 2.59 -9.01
N GLU A 66 10.23 2.22 -10.08
CA GLU A 66 11.67 2.45 -10.27
C GLU A 66 12.52 1.98 -9.07
N GLY A 67 12.15 0.84 -8.48
CA GLY A 67 12.82 0.25 -7.34
C GLY A 67 12.51 0.86 -5.98
N ARG A 68 11.58 1.83 -5.89
CA ARG A 68 11.10 2.39 -4.62
C ARG A 68 10.13 1.43 -3.93
N ALA A 69 10.66 0.33 -3.42
CA ALA A 69 9.89 -0.68 -2.71
C ALA A 69 10.52 -1.02 -1.36
N LEU A 70 9.72 -0.92 -0.30
CA LEU A 70 10.08 -1.27 1.06
C LEU A 70 9.35 -2.55 1.45
N VAL A 71 10.12 -3.61 1.76
CA VAL A 71 9.62 -4.88 2.27
C VAL A 71 9.94 -4.95 3.77
N CYS A 72 8.92 -5.17 4.60
CA CYS A 72 9.03 -5.10 6.06
C CYS A 72 8.33 -6.30 6.72
N VAL A 73 8.56 -6.53 8.01
CA VAL A 73 7.76 -7.50 8.77
C VAL A 73 6.43 -6.85 9.22
N HIS A 74 6.53 -5.61 9.73
CA HIS A 74 5.40 -4.80 10.23
C HIS A 74 5.52 -3.37 9.69
N LYS A 75 4.96 -3.10 8.51
CA LYS A 75 5.09 -1.83 7.79
C LYS A 75 4.50 -0.62 8.54
N GLU A 76 3.47 -0.84 9.35
CA GLU A 76 2.87 0.18 10.21
C GLU A 76 3.83 0.71 11.27
N GLN A 77 4.94 0.03 11.54
CA GLN A 77 5.99 0.46 12.47
C GLN A 77 7.13 1.21 11.76
N MET A 78 7.09 1.32 10.43
CA MET A 78 8.19 1.83 9.60
C MET A 78 8.04 3.31 9.22
N LEU A 79 7.03 4.01 9.76
CA LEU A 79 6.71 5.40 9.44
C LEU A 79 7.92 6.35 9.56
N HIS A 80 8.75 6.19 10.60
CA HIS A 80 9.96 7.02 10.75
C HIS A 80 10.98 6.80 9.62
N ALA A 81 11.19 5.54 9.21
CA ALA A 81 12.08 5.22 8.09
C ALA A 81 11.52 5.78 6.77
N ILE A 82 10.20 5.65 6.55
CA ILE A 82 9.54 6.23 5.38
C ILE A 82 9.73 7.74 5.34
N LYS A 83 9.53 8.45 6.46
CA LYS A 83 9.68 9.91 6.51
C LYS A 83 11.12 10.37 6.24
N ARG A 84 12.10 9.57 6.65
CA ARG A 84 13.53 9.82 6.39
C ARG A 84 13.89 9.60 4.92
N ASP A 85 13.46 8.47 4.36
CA ASP A 85 13.89 8.03 3.03
C ASP A 85 13.04 8.66 1.91
N TYR A 86 11.80 9.05 2.23
CA TYR A 86 10.83 9.68 1.33
C TYR A 86 10.16 10.88 2.04
N PRO A 87 10.87 12.00 2.24
CA PRO A 87 10.32 13.17 2.93
C PRO A 87 9.23 13.85 2.10
N ALA A 88 8.05 14.03 2.67
CA ALA A 88 6.93 14.73 2.06
C ALA A 88 6.15 15.55 3.10
N ARG A 89 5.40 16.54 2.63
CA ARG A 89 4.47 17.32 3.48
C ARG A 89 3.21 16.54 3.81
N HIS A 90 2.71 15.77 2.84
CA HIS A 90 1.54 14.90 2.97
C HIS A 90 1.87 13.56 2.33
N TYR A 91 1.33 12.51 2.93
CA TYR A 91 1.39 11.14 2.47
C TYR A 91 0.00 10.67 2.09
N VAL A 92 -0.08 9.85 1.04
CA VAL A 92 -1.29 9.10 0.71
C VAL A 92 -0.93 7.64 0.81
N ILE A 93 -1.71 6.87 1.56
CA ILE A 93 -1.55 5.42 1.65
C ILE A 93 -2.79 4.71 1.13
N VAL A 94 -2.56 3.69 0.30
CA VAL A 94 -3.59 2.89 -0.35
C VAL A 94 -3.41 1.46 0.13
N ASP A 95 -4.42 0.90 0.80
CA ASP A 95 -4.33 -0.44 1.39
C ASP A 95 -5.70 -1.12 1.51
N ASP A 96 -5.71 -2.45 1.55
CA ASP A 96 -6.89 -3.29 1.77
C ASP A 96 -7.14 -3.59 3.26
N LYS A 97 -6.24 -3.17 4.17
CA LYS A 97 -6.36 -3.39 5.61
C LYS A 97 -6.64 -2.10 6.35
N LEU A 98 -7.91 -1.90 6.73
CA LEU A 98 -8.32 -0.76 7.57
C LEU A 98 -7.51 -0.68 8.87
N CYS A 99 -7.18 -1.80 9.51
CA CYS A 99 -6.38 -1.77 10.75
C CYS A 99 -4.98 -1.14 10.56
N ILE A 100 -4.34 -1.37 9.42
CA ILE A 100 -3.05 -0.75 9.07
C ILE A 100 -3.25 0.74 8.80
N LEU A 101 -4.27 1.08 8.01
CA LEU A 101 -4.60 2.48 7.69
C LEU A 101 -4.87 3.27 8.97
N THR A 102 -5.69 2.74 9.87
CA THR A 102 -5.98 3.34 11.18
C THR A 102 -4.73 3.49 12.03
N ALA A 103 -3.90 2.45 12.15
CA ALA A 103 -2.68 2.50 12.94
C ALA A 103 -1.71 3.60 12.44
N MET A 104 -1.57 3.74 11.11
CA MET A 104 -0.72 4.77 10.51
C MET A 104 -1.33 6.17 10.65
N LYS A 105 -2.66 6.30 10.50
CA LYS A 105 -3.39 7.58 10.67
C LYS A 105 -3.29 8.10 12.11
N VAL A 106 -3.28 7.24 13.12
CA VAL A 106 -3.07 7.67 14.53
C VAL A 106 -1.72 8.37 14.71
N ILE A 107 -0.68 7.93 13.99
CA ILE A 107 0.69 8.45 14.14
C ILE A 107 0.92 9.70 13.28
N TRP A 108 0.44 9.71 12.03
CA TRP A 108 0.66 10.81 11.09
C TRP A 108 -0.48 11.82 11.01
N GLN A 109 -1.65 11.49 11.55
CA GLN A 109 -2.82 12.38 11.66
C GLN A 109 -3.12 13.06 10.32
N GLU A 110 -3.19 14.39 10.30
CA GLU A 110 -3.48 15.19 9.11
C GLU A 110 -2.42 15.09 8.01
N GLN A 111 -1.20 14.62 8.33
CA GLN A 111 -0.15 14.41 7.32
C GLN A 111 -0.42 13.16 6.46
N LEU A 112 -1.40 12.32 6.79
CA LEU A 112 -1.72 11.11 6.06
C LEU A 112 -3.17 11.10 5.57
N ILE A 113 -3.36 10.90 4.26
CA ILE A 113 -4.64 10.55 3.68
C ILE A 113 -4.67 9.03 3.48
N THR A 114 -5.71 8.38 3.98
CA THR A 114 -5.93 6.94 3.90
C THR A 114 -6.96 6.63 2.83
N ILE A 115 -6.60 5.74 1.90
CA ILE A 115 -7.50 5.22 0.87
C ILE A 115 -7.66 3.73 1.10
N PHE A 116 -8.85 3.32 1.51
CA PHE A 116 -9.22 1.93 1.64
C PHE A 116 -9.71 1.38 0.29
N VAL A 117 -9.10 0.29 -0.17
CA VAL A 117 -9.50 -0.38 -1.41
C VAL A 117 -10.25 -1.65 -1.06
N ARG A 118 -11.48 -1.80 -1.56
CA ARG A 118 -12.30 -3.00 -1.34
C ARG A 118 -11.94 -4.16 -2.26
N GLN A 119 -10.65 -4.46 -2.30
CA GLN A 119 -10.09 -5.59 -3.03
C GLN A 119 -9.36 -6.52 -2.07
N ASP A 120 -9.25 -7.80 -2.46
CA ASP A 120 -8.62 -8.85 -1.67
C ASP A 120 -9.45 -9.30 -0.45
N HIS A 121 -9.05 -10.40 0.17
CA HIS A 121 -9.80 -11.10 1.20
C HIS A 121 -9.98 -10.32 2.51
N TYR A 122 -9.05 -9.42 2.86
CA TYR A 122 -9.16 -8.64 4.10
C TYR A 122 -10.27 -7.59 4.02
N ALA A 123 -10.40 -6.92 2.89
CA ALA A 123 -11.42 -5.90 2.69
C ALA A 123 -12.83 -6.50 2.62
N LEU A 124 -12.94 -7.78 2.26
CA LEU A 124 -14.19 -8.52 2.14
C LEU A 124 -14.58 -9.27 3.42
N ASP A 125 -13.75 -9.27 4.45
CA ASP A 125 -14.04 -9.90 5.73
C ASP A 125 -14.75 -8.90 6.68
N PRO A 126 -16.06 -9.06 6.92
CA PRO A 126 -16.79 -8.16 7.81
C PRO A 126 -16.24 -8.17 9.23
N ALA A 127 -15.65 -9.26 9.70
CA ALA A 127 -15.09 -9.33 11.06
C ALA A 127 -13.82 -8.47 11.19
N VAL A 128 -13.06 -8.29 10.11
CA VAL A 128 -11.86 -7.43 10.08
C VAL A 128 -12.25 -5.96 9.93
N VAL A 129 -13.32 -5.67 9.18
CA VAL A 129 -13.79 -4.32 8.90
C VAL A 129 -14.66 -3.75 10.02
N THR A 130 -15.54 -4.57 10.60
CA THR A 130 -16.52 -4.16 11.63
C THR A 130 -15.81 -3.93 12.96
N GLY A 131 -15.29 -2.72 13.14
CA GLY A 131 -14.54 -2.32 14.34
C GLY A 131 -13.40 -1.35 14.06
N GLN A 132 -13.06 -1.14 12.78
CA GLN A 132 -12.08 -0.13 12.39
C GLN A 132 -12.79 1.18 12.00
N PRO A 133 -12.21 2.35 12.33
CA PRO A 133 -12.62 3.62 11.75
C PRO A 133 -12.60 3.57 10.22
N ALA A 134 -13.51 4.32 9.59
CA ALA A 134 -13.47 4.50 8.15
C ALA A 134 -12.18 5.23 7.73
N ALA A 135 -11.62 4.83 6.58
CA ALA A 135 -10.58 5.60 5.92
C ALA A 135 -11.13 6.92 5.37
N ASP A 136 -10.24 7.87 5.08
CA ASP A 136 -10.61 9.18 4.53
C ASP A 136 -11.33 9.03 3.18
N VAL A 137 -10.90 8.05 2.37
CA VAL A 137 -11.52 7.69 1.09
C VAL A 137 -11.66 6.17 1.02
N THR A 138 -12.77 5.69 0.44
CA THR A 138 -12.97 4.29 0.10
C THR A 138 -13.25 4.15 -1.39
N ILE A 139 -12.59 3.21 -2.05
CA ILE A 139 -12.79 2.87 -3.46
C ILE A 139 -13.06 1.36 -3.59
N GLU A 140 -13.79 0.96 -4.63
CA GLU A 140 -14.11 -0.45 -4.89
C GLU A 140 -12.98 -1.17 -5.62
N SER A 141 -12.22 -0.46 -6.46
CA SER A 141 -11.07 -0.99 -7.21
C SER A 141 -9.93 0.00 -7.29
N ILE A 142 -8.69 -0.51 -7.23
CA ILE A 142 -7.48 0.27 -7.49
C ILE A 142 -7.53 1.01 -8.84
N SER A 143 -8.23 0.47 -9.83
CA SER A 143 -8.41 1.09 -11.14
C SER A 143 -9.03 2.49 -11.07
N GLU A 144 -9.84 2.79 -10.05
CA GLU A 144 -10.47 4.10 -9.88
C GLU A 144 -9.43 5.20 -9.64
N LEU A 145 -8.27 4.86 -9.06
CA LEU A 145 -7.18 5.82 -8.85
C LEU A 145 -6.53 6.29 -10.16
N ALA A 146 -6.76 5.61 -11.28
CA ALA A 146 -6.25 6.07 -12.57
C ALA A 146 -6.98 7.33 -13.07
N ASP A 147 -8.21 7.55 -12.59
CA ASP A 147 -9.07 8.66 -13.02
C ASP A 147 -9.31 9.67 -11.87
N LEU A 148 -8.96 9.30 -10.62
CA LEU A 148 -9.12 10.15 -9.45
C LEU A 148 -8.08 11.30 -9.45
N ASP A 149 -8.57 12.52 -9.25
CA ASP A 149 -7.70 13.67 -8.94
C ASP A 149 -7.47 13.74 -7.42
N LEU A 150 -6.23 13.46 -7.00
CA LEU A 150 -5.84 13.52 -5.59
C LEU A 150 -5.49 14.93 -5.11
N LEU A 151 -5.28 15.89 -6.02
CA LEU A 151 -4.86 17.24 -5.63
C LEU A 151 -5.89 17.97 -4.76
N PRO A 152 -7.21 17.91 -5.04
CA PRO A 152 -8.22 18.50 -4.17
C PRO A 152 -8.20 17.91 -2.76
N LEU A 153 -8.06 16.58 -2.64
CA LEU A 153 -8.00 15.89 -1.35
C LEU A 153 -6.78 16.33 -0.53
N ILE A 154 -5.60 16.38 -1.16
CA ILE A 154 -4.37 16.85 -0.53
C ILE A 154 -4.49 18.31 -0.09
N LYS A 155 -5.10 19.17 -0.91
CA LYS A 155 -5.33 20.59 -0.58
C LYS A 155 -6.30 20.76 0.59
N GLN A 156 -7.35 19.95 0.64
CA GLN A 156 -8.32 19.98 1.74
C GLN A 156 -7.65 19.60 3.07
N ALA A 157 -6.95 18.46 3.10
CA ALA A 157 -6.22 18.02 4.29
C ALA A 157 -5.19 19.06 4.76
N ALA A 158 -4.47 19.69 3.82
CA ALA A 158 -3.51 20.76 4.14
C ALA A 158 -4.17 21.99 4.79
N ASN A 159 -5.40 22.33 4.37
CA ASN A 159 -6.13 23.47 4.93
C ASN A 159 -6.67 23.16 6.34
N GLU A 160 -7.19 21.96 6.56
CA GLU A 160 -7.69 21.51 7.86
C GLU A 160 -6.55 21.47 8.90
N ALA A 161 -5.36 20.98 8.51
CA ALA A 161 -4.15 21.01 9.34
C ALA A 161 -3.69 22.43 9.72
N CYS A 162 -3.93 23.43 8.86
CA CYS A 162 -3.55 24.82 9.14
C CYS A 162 -4.53 25.54 10.09
N THR A 163 -5.73 24.98 10.31
CA THR A 163 -6.79 25.58 11.13
C THR A 163 -6.86 25.07 12.57
N THR A 164 -6.07 24.05 12.93
CA THR A 164 -5.94 23.61 14.33
C THR A 164 -4.93 24.52 15.05
N PRO A 165 -5.34 25.31 16.06
CA PRO A 165 -4.41 26.09 16.83
C PRO A 165 -3.57 25.14 17.70
N GLU A 166 -2.24 25.28 17.67
CA GLU A 166 -1.37 24.72 18.70
C GLU A 166 -1.89 25.18 20.07
N MET A 167 -2.43 24.23 20.85
CA MET A 167 -2.78 24.53 22.23
C MET A 167 -1.51 24.56 23.09
N PRO A 168 -1.38 25.55 23.99
CA PRO A 168 -0.20 25.76 24.83
C PRO A 168 0.02 24.67 25.88
#